data_AF-A0A193LD73-F1
#
_entry.id   AF-A0A193LD73-F1
#
_cell.length_a   1.000
_cell.length_b   1.000
_cell.length_c   1.000
_cell.angle_alpha   90.00
_cell.angle_beta   90.00
_cell.angle_gamma   90.00
#
_symmetry.space_group_name_H-M   'P 1'
#
loop_
_entity.id
_entity.type
_entity.pdbx_description
1 polymer ?
#
loop_
_entity_poly.entity_id
_entity_poly.type
_entity_poly.pdbx_seq_one_letter_code
_entity_poly.pdbx_strand_id
1 'polypeptide(L)'
;MLSTVVRILPVLFVTLAAVAYVAYVEGADAFAVRNSVPMLVLILLAALTLYRGGGSWRGADWRWLLGTLGFAIPALGLSLYLHYGYHTDLDGIRSNAMYPLDLFRYLPAYTLVAGAIGFAIGWIVGRNVR
;
A
#
# COMPACT_ATOMS: atom_id res chain seq x y z
N MET A 1 17.38 -7.98 16.02
CA MET A 1 15.91 -8.08 16.13
C MET A 1 15.26 -6.79 16.65
N LEU A 2 15.65 -6.26 17.82
CA LEU A 2 15.04 -5.03 18.38
C LEU A 2 15.11 -3.81 17.44
N SER A 3 16.24 -3.61 16.75
CA SER A 3 16.41 -2.55 15.74
C SER A 3 15.41 -2.62 14.58
N THR A 4 15.09 -3.82 14.08
CA THR A 4 14.12 -4.04 13.00
C THR A 4 12.70 -3.70 13.43
N VAL A 5 12.33 -4.12 14.65
CA VAL A 5 11.00 -3.84 15.24
C VAL A 5 10.80 -2.34 15.41
N VAL A 6 11.79 -1.60 15.90
CA VAL A 6 11.66 -0.14 16.03
C VAL A 6 11.57 0.54 14.66
N ARG A 7 12.34 0.07 13.67
CA ARG A 7 12.38 0.67 12.33
C ARG A 7 11.10 0.45 11.50
N ILE A 8 10.32 -0.58 11.80
CA ILE A 8 9.05 -0.82 11.09
C ILE A 8 7.89 -0.01 11.69
N LEU A 9 8.03 0.53 12.91
CA LEU A 9 6.95 1.26 13.59
C LEU A 9 6.36 2.42 12.76
N PRO A 10 7.14 3.26 12.05
CA PRO A 10 6.55 4.31 11.23
C PRO A 10 5.68 3.77 10.10
N VAL A 11 6.12 2.70 9.44
CA VAL A 11 5.35 2.05 8.37
C VAL A 11 4.09 1.40 8.92
N LEU A 12 4.21 0.68 10.06
CA LEU A 12 3.06 0.12 10.75
C LEU A 12 2.05 1.21 11.11
N PHE A 13 2.49 2.30 11.73
CA PHE A 13 1.63 3.40 12.16
C PHE A 13 0.87 4.00 10.98
N VAL A 14 1.58 4.40 9.91
CA VAL A 14 0.94 5.01 8.72
C VAL A 14 -0.01 4.02 8.05
N THR A 15 0.39 2.76 7.93
CA THR A 15 -0.42 1.74 7.25
C THR A 15 -1.66 1.37 8.05
N LEU A 16 -1.56 1.28 9.38
CA LEU A 16 -2.72 1.03 10.25
C LEU A 16 -3.66 2.23 10.28
N ALA A 17 -3.13 3.46 10.26
CA ALA A 17 -3.94 4.65 10.11
C ALA A 17 -4.70 4.65 8.77
N ALA A 18 -4.05 4.22 7.68
CA ALA A 18 -4.70 4.06 6.38
C ALA A 18 -5.81 2.98 6.41
N VAL A 19 -5.56 1.82 7.02
CA VAL A 19 -6.57 0.77 7.20
C VAL A 19 -7.76 1.28 8.03
N ALA A 20 -7.51 2.00 9.12
CA ALA A 20 -8.57 2.58 9.93
C ALA A 20 -9.39 3.61 9.14
N TYR A 21 -8.73 4.44 8.33
CA TYR A 21 -9.41 5.40 7.45
C TYR A 21 -10.28 4.70 6.39
N VAL A 22 -9.76 3.65 5.75
CA VAL A 22 -10.52 2.82 4.80
C VAL A 22 -11.77 2.24 5.47
N ALA A 23 -11.62 1.64 6.65
CA ALA A 23 -12.75 1.09 7.41
C ALA A 23 -13.77 2.17 7.82
N TYR A 24 -13.31 3.39 8.11
CA TYR A 24 -14.20 4.52 8.40
C TYR A 24 -15.00 4.95 7.16
N VAL A 25 -14.36 5.03 5.99
CA VAL A 25 -15.01 5.48 4.74
C VAL A 25 -15.98 4.43 4.20
N GLU A 26 -15.60 3.15 4.21
CA GLU A 26 -16.42 2.05 3.70
C GLU A 26 -17.49 1.57 4.70
N GLY A 27 -17.33 1.87 6.00
CA GLY A 27 -18.23 1.39 7.05
C GLY A 27 -18.09 -0.12 7.30
N ALA A 28 -19.17 -0.75 7.77
CA ALA A 28 -19.18 -2.18 8.13
C ALA A 28 -19.23 -3.14 6.91
N ASP A 29 -19.07 -2.62 5.70
CA ASP A 29 -19.15 -3.41 4.47
C ASP A 29 -17.97 -4.38 4.32
N ALA A 30 -18.23 -5.51 3.65
CA ALA A 30 -17.26 -6.60 3.47
C ALA A 30 -16.01 -6.20 2.66
N PHE A 31 -16.03 -5.05 1.99
CA PHE A 31 -14.95 -4.56 1.15
C PHE A 31 -13.81 -3.93 1.96
N ALA A 32 -14.09 -3.31 3.12
CA ALA A 32 -13.07 -2.70 3.97
C ALA A 32 -11.95 -3.68 4.36
N VAL A 33 -12.33 -4.91 4.72
CA VAL A 33 -11.37 -5.98 5.05
C VAL A 33 -10.54 -6.36 3.82
N ARG A 34 -11.16 -6.42 2.65
CA ARG A 34 -10.48 -6.78 1.39
C ARG A 34 -9.55 -5.65 0.93
N ASN A 35 -9.96 -4.38 1.04
CA ASN A 35 -9.16 -3.21 0.70
C ASN A 35 -7.99 -2.98 1.67
N SER A 36 -8.05 -3.60 2.85
CA SER A 36 -6.90 -3.64 3.77
C SER A 36 -5.82 -4.63 3.34
N VAL A 37 -6.12 -5.64 2.50
CA VAL A 37 -5.16 -6.69 2.12
C VAL A 37 -3.88 -6.13 1.46
N PRO A 38 -3.93 -5.26 0.44
CA PRO A 38 -2.72 -4.66 -0.13
C PRO A 38 -1.87 -3.94 0.93
N MET A 39 -2.50 -3.25 1.88
CA MET A 39 -1.82 -2.54 2.96
C MET A 39 -1.13 -3.51 3.93
N LEU A 40 -1.77 -4.63 4.26
CA LEU A 40 -1.17 -5.69 5.06
C LEU A 40 0.02 -6.34 4.34
N VAL A 41 -0.08 -6.56 3.03
CA VAL A 41 1.05 -7.05 2.20
C VAL A 41 2.20 -6.05 2.22
N LEU A 42 1.92 -4.74 2.19
CA LEU A 42 2.96 -3.72 2.33
C LEU A 42 3.72 -3.82 3.66
N ILE A 43 3.01 -4.06 4.78
CA ILE A 43 3.68 -4.29 6.08
C ILE A 43 4.62 -5.48 6.01
N LEU A 44 4.20 -6.58 5.40
CA LEU A 44 5.04 -7.77 5.22
C LEU A 44 6.26 -7.48 4.34
N LEU A 45 6.08 -6.76 3.22
CA LEU A 45 7.18 -6.37 2.34
C LEU A 45 8.17 -5.41 3.02
N ALA A 46 7.67 -4.48 3.84
CA ALA A 46 8.51 -3.59 4.63
C ALA A 46 9.32 -4.37 5.69
N ALA A 47 8.70 -5.34 6.36
CA ALA A 47 9.38 -6.22 7.31
C ALA A 47 10.49 -7.03 6.61
N LEU A 48 10.18 -7.62 5.45
CA LEU A 48 11.14 -8.38 4.65
C LEU A 48 12.29 -7.49 4.15
N THR A 49 11.99 -6.27 3.70
CA THR A 49 12.99 -5.30 3.25
C THR A 49 13.95 -4.92 4.37
N LEU A 50 13.43 -4.63 5.56
CA LEU A 50 14.27 -4.31 6.73
C LEU A 50 15.07 -5.52 7.22
N TYR A 51 14.49 -6.71 7.16
CA TYR A 51 15.18 -7.96 7.52
C TYR A 51 16.33 -8.24 6.56
N ARG A 52 16.10 -8.10 5.25
CA ARG A 52 17.11 -8.35 4.20
C ARG A 52 18.22 -7.30 4.19
N GLY A 53 17.88 -6.02 4.35
CA GLY A 53 18.86 -4.94 4.32
C GLY A 53 19.68 -4.76 5.59
N GLY A 54 19.35 -5.46 6.68
CA GLY A 54 20.09 -5.36 7.95
C GLY A 54 20.14 -3.95 8.54
N GLY A 55 19.29 -3.04 8.06
CA GLY A 55 19.33 -1.63 8.43
C GLY A 55 20.38 -0.77 7.71
N SER A 56 21.00 -1.29 6.65
CA SER A 56 21.83 -0.55 5.70
C SER A 56 21.21 -0.59 4.30
N TRP A 57 21.48 0.43 3.49
CA TRP A 57 20.98 0.52 2.11
C TRP A 57 22.17 0.54 1.16
N ARG A 58 22.84 -0.59 0.98
CA ARG A 58 24.04 -0.69 0.14
C ARG A 58 23.88 -1.74 -0.95
N GLY A 59 24.26 -1.39 -2.17
CA GLY A 59 24.25 -2.30 -3.31
C GLY A 59 22.93 -3.05 -3.50
N ALA A 60 22.94 -4.37 -3.27
CA ALA A 60 21.79 -5.25 -3.56
C ALA A 60 20.52 -4.94 -2.75
N ASP A 61 20.63 -4.23 -1.63
CA ASP A 61 19.49 -3.88 -0.76
C ASP A 61 18.54 -2.85 -1.39
N TRP A 62 19.03 -2.06 -2.35
CA TRP A 62 18.22 -1.08 -3.08
C TRP A 62 17.07 -1.72 -3.87
N ARG A 63 17.22 -2.98 -4.28
CA ARG A 63 16.16 -3.74 -4.98
C ARG A 63 14.93 -3.93 -4.11
N TRP A 64 15.15 -4.31 -2.85
CA TRP A 64 14.09 -4.51 -1.87
C TRP A 64 13.43 -3.19 -1.47
N LEU A 65 14.25 -2.15 -1.25
CA LEU A 65 13.74 -0.82 -0.91
C LEU A 65 12.87 -0.25 -2.03
N LEU A 66 13.43 -0.12 -3.24
CA LEU A 66 12.72 0.48 -4.36
C LEU A 66 11.54 -0.38 -4.80
N GLY A 67 11.64 -1.70 -4.73
CA GLY A 67 10.50 -2.59 -4.94
C GLY A 67 9.37 -2.32 -3.94
N THR A 68 9.67 -2.27 -2.65
CA THR A 68 8.66 -2.01 -1.62
C THR A 68 8.04 -0.62 -1.77
N LEU A 69 8.84 0.40 -2.11
CA LEU A 69 8.33 1.74 -2.42
C LEU A 69 7.42 1.73 -3.65
N GLY A 70 7.79 1.00 -4.70
CA GLY A 70 6.95 0.84 -5.89
C GLY A 70 5.62 0.16 -5.58
N PHE A 71 5.62 -0.84 -4.70
CA PHE A 71 4.40 -1.48 -4.21
C PHE A 71 3.53 -0.54 -3.37
N ALA A 72 4.15 0.29 -2.53
CA ALA A 72 3.46 1.20 -1.64
C ALA A 72 2.63 2.25 -2.40
N ILE A 73 3.06 2.66 -3.60
CA ILE A 73 2.37 3.70 -4.37
C ILE A 73 0.92 3.28 -4.69
N PRO A 74 0.63 2.10 -5.29
CA PRO A 74 -0.75 1.66 -5.46
C PRO A 74 -1.39 1.23 -4.13
N ALA A 75 -0.69 0.48 -3.29
CA ALA A 75 -1.28 -0.11 -2.08
C ALA A 75 -1.77 0.94 -1.08
N LEU A 76 -1.03 2.04 -0.90
CA LEU A 76 -1.42 3.17 -0.06
C LEU A 76 -1.89 4.37 -0.86
N GLY A 77 -1.09 4.85 -1.81
CA GLY A 77 -1.37 6.10 -2.53
C GLY A 77 -2.68 6.04 -3.31
N LEU A 78 -2.83 5.05 -4.21
CA LEU A 78 -4.06 4.89 -4.99
C LEU A 78 -5.26 4.56 -4.10
N SER A 79 -5.10 3.65 -3.13
CA SER A 79 -6.15 3.31 -2.18
C SER A 79 -6.65 4.55 -1.43
N LEU A 80 -5.77 5.30 -0.78
CA LEU A 80 -6.14 6.49 0.00
C LEU A 80 -6.73 7.58 -0.88
N TYR A 81 -6.19 7.80 -2.08
CA TYR A 81 -6.72 8.78 -3.02
C TYR A 81 -8.17 8.46 -3.39
N LEU A 82 -8.49 7.21 -3.71
CA LEU A 82 -9.84 6.80 -4.09
C LEU A 82 -10.82 6.82 -2.92
N HIS A 83 -10.38 6.42 -1.72
CA HIS A 83 -11.22 6.54 -0.51
C HIS A 83 -11.48 7.99 -0.14
N TYR A 84 -10.47 8.85 -0.27
CA TYR A 84 -10.63 10.29 -0.09
C TYR A 84 -11.61 10.86 -1.10
N GLY A 85 -11.43 10.56 -2.39
CA GLY A 85 -12.33 11.01 -3.45
C GLY A 85 -13.76 10.54 -3.21
N TYR A 86 -13.96 9.30 -2.77
CA TYR A 86 -15.26 8.77 -2.42
C TYR A 86 -15.89 9.50 -1.22
N HIS A 87 -15.11 9.70 -0.16
CA HIS A 87 -15.56 10.35 1.08
C HIS A 87 -15.95 11.81 0.85
N THR A 88 -15.21 12.54 0.01
CA THR A 88 -15.49 13.94 -0.33
C THR A 88 -16.40 14.12 -1.53
N ASP A 89 -16.79 13.01 -2.17
CA ASP A 89 -17.55 13.01 -3.43
C ASP A 89 -16.86 13.82 -4.54
N LEU A 90 -15.53 13.68 -4.62
CA LEU A 90 -14.69 14.35 -5.62
C LEU A 90 -15.17 13.99 -7.03
N ASP A 91 -15.42 15.01 -7.85
CA ASP A 91 -15.97 14.90 -9.20
C ASP A 91 -17.26 14.06 -9.30
N GLY A 92 -18.00 13.95 -8.18
CA GLY A 92 -19.23 13.16 -8.08
C GLY A 92 -19.01 11.65 -8.16
N ILE A 93 -17.84 11.14 -7.77
CA ILE A 93 -17.52 9.70 -7.81
C ILE A 93 -18.53 8.84 -7.03
N ARG A 94 -19.20 9.39 -6.02
CA ARG A 94 -20.26 8.73 -5.25
C ARG A 94 -21.65 9.15 -5.72
N SER A 95 -21.90 10.44 -5.96
CA SER A 95 -23.24 10.95 -6.32
C SER A 95 -23.66 10.69 -7.76
N ASN A 96 -22.72 10.63 -8.71
CA ASN A 96 -22.99 10.41 -10.13
C ASN A 96 -22.87 8.93 -10.56
N ALA A 97 -22.42 8.04 -9.67
CA ALA A 97 -22.25 6.63 -9.97
C ALA A 97 -23.54 5.82 -9.71
N MET A 98 -23.90 4.94 -10.65
CA MET A 98 -25.03 4.02 -10.47
C MET A 98 -24.77 2.96 -9.39
N TYR A 99 -23.50 2.53 -9.25
CA TYR A 99 -23.05 1.54 -8.28
C TYR A 99 -21.76 2.02 -7.58
N PRO A 100 -21.86 2.99 -6.66
CA PRO A 100 -20.68 3.69 -6.11
C PRO A 100 -19.72 2.76 -5.35
N LEU A 101 -20.21 1.67 -4.77
CA LEU A 101 -19.41 0.69 -4.02
C LEU A 101 -18.65 -0.31 -4.91
N ASP A 102 -18.98 -0.43 -6.20
CA ASP A 102 -18.28 -1.37 -7.09
C ASP A 102 -16.81 -1.00 -7.27
N LEU A 103 -16.43 0.27 -7.09
CA LEU A 103 -15.05 0.71 -7.02
C LEU A 103 -14.26 -0.14 -5.99
N PHE A 104 -14.78 -0.24 -4.78
CA PHE A 104 -14.15 -0.93 -3.65
C PHE A 104 -14.18 -2.45 -3.78
N ARG A 105 -15.08 -2.98 -4.60
CA ARG A 105 -15.11 -4.41 -4.92
C ARG A 105 -13.87 -4.86 -5.68
N TYR A 106 -13.40 -4.06 -6.64
CA TYR A 106 -12.28 -4.41 -7.51
C TYR A 106 -10.95 -3.79 -7.07
N LEU A 107 -11.00 -2.72 -6.28
CA LEU A 107 -9.83 -2.00 -5.80
C LEU A 107 -8.73 -2.88 -5.16
N PRO A 108 -9.02 -3.94 -4.37
CA PRO A 108 -7.96 -4.79 -3.80
C PRO A 108 -7.14 -5.50 -4.88
N ALA A 109 -7.81 -6.01 -5.91
CA ALA A 109 -7.14 -6.70 -7.01
C ALA A 109 -6.30 -5.71 -7.83
N TYR A 110 -6.85 -4.54 -8.14
CA TYR A 110 -6.13 -3.49 -8.88
C TYR A 110 -4.88 -3.02 -8.13
N THR A 111 -5.00 -2.74 -6.84
CA THR A 111 -3.87 -2.23 -6.03
C THR A 111 -2.83 -3.31 -5.74
N LEU A 112 -3.22 -4.58 -5.59
CA LEU A 112 -2.27 -5.70 -5.52
C LEU A 112 -1.50 -5.89 -6.82
N VAL A 113 -2.19 -5.94 -7.97
CA VAL A 113 -1.56 -6.16 -9.27
C VAL A 113 -0.68 -4.97 -9.66
N ALA A 114 -1.22 -3.76 -9.57
CA ALA A 114 -0.44 -2.54 -9.81
C ALA A 114 0.73 -2.43 -8.82
N GLY A 115 0.52 -2.80 -7.55
CA GLY A 115 1.57 -2.85 -6.55
C GLY A 115 2.67 -3.84 -6.92
N ALA A 116 2.32 -5.04 -7.39
CA ALA A 116 3.29 -6.05 -7.84
C ALA A 116 4.09 -5.55 -9.07
N ILE A 117 3.45 -4.86 -10.00
CA ILE A 117 4.12 -4.20 -11.13
C ILE A 117 5.07 -3.12 -10.62
N GLY A 118 4.61 -2.25 -9.72
CA GLY A 118 5.43 -1.22 -9.07
C GLY A 118 6.64 -1.83 -8.35
N PHE A 119 6.44 -2.95 -7.66
CA PHE A 119 7.52 -3.73 -7.05
C PHE A 119 8.53 -4.21 -8.07
N ALA A 120 8.07 -4.82 -9.17
CA ALA A 120 8.95 -5.31 -10.22
C ALA A 120 9.77 -4.19 -10.86
N ILE A 121 9.15 -3.03 -11.13
CA ILE A 121 9.84 -1.85 -11.66
C ILE A 121 10.90 -1.37 -10.66
N GLY A 122 10.50 -1.14 -9.41
CA GLY A 122 11.41 -0.69 -8.36
C GLY A 122 12.57 -1.67 -8.14
N TRP A 123 12.28 -2.97 -8.18
CA TRP A 123 13.29 -4.02 -8.12
C TRP A 123 14.31 -3.89 -9.25
N ILE A 124 13.84 -3.76 -10.50
CA ILE A 124 14.69 -3.62 -11.69
C ILE A 124 15.57 -2.38 -11.58
N VAL A 125 14.99 -1.24 -11.22
CA VAL A 125 15.71 0.03 -11.02
C VAL A 125 16.75 -0.12 -9.91
N GLY A 126 16.38 -0.72 -8.79
CA GLY A 126 17.27 -0.93 -7.64
C GLY A 126 18.45 -1.85 -7.94
N ARG A 127 18.43 -2.64 -9.02
CA ARG A 127 19.62 -3.40 -9.46
C ARG A 127 20.74 -2.52 -9.98
N ASN A 128 20.40 -1.32 -10.46
CA ASN A 128 21.31 -0.40 -11.11
C ASN A 128 21.82 0.70 -10.16
N VAL A 129 21.28 0.79 -8.95
CA VAL A 129 21.77 1.71 -7.91
C VAL A 129 22.97 1.05 -7.23
N ARG A 130 24.16 1.65 -7.38
CA ARG A 130 25.42 1.20 -6.78
C ARG A 130 25.75 2.05 -5.56
#